data_AF-A0A354EHU2-F1
#
_entry.id   AF-A0A354EHU2-F1
#
_cell.length_a   1.000
_cell.length_b   1.000
_cell.length_c   1.000
_cell.angle_alpha   90.00
_cell.angle_beta   90.00
_cell.angle_gamma   90.00
#
_symmetry.space_group_name_H-M   'P 1'
#
loop_
_entity.id
_entity.type
_entity.pdbx_description
1 polymer ?
#
loop_
_entity_poly.entity_id
_entity_poly.type
_entity_poly.pdbx_seq_one_letter_code
_entity_poly.pdbx_strand_id
1 'polypeptide(L)' 'MSQDQKKVCPTCNGAKEIAGSCECSSEWRGSQVGEEWQDCQCTPTIPCPTCNGTGFVKADASLPA' A
#
# COMPACT_ATOMS: atom_id res chain seq x y z
N MET A 1 -25.76 18.30 -11.79
CA MET A 1 -24.33 18.58 -11.56
C MET A 1 -23.77 17.45 -10.69
N SER A 2 -23.40 16.32 -11.29
CA SER A 2 -22.77 15.23 -10.53
C SER A 2 -21.29 15.55 -10.46
N GLN A 3 -20.87 16.16 -9.35
CA GLN A 3 -19.45 16.31 -9.05
C GLN A 3 -18.89 14.89 -8.93
N ASP A 4 -18.13 14.46 -9.94
CA ASP A 4 -17.22 13.31 -9.85
C ASP A 4 -16.18 13.69 -8.78
N GLN A 5 -16.59 13.53 -7.51
CA GLN A 5 -15.76 13.84 -6.34
C GLN A 5 -14.66 12.78 -6.30
N LYS A 6 -13.57 13.05 -7.02
CA LYS A 6 -12.33 12.30 -6.93
C LYS A 6 -11.82 12.50 -5.51
N LYS A 7 -12.01 11.51 -4.65
CA LYS A 7 -11.50 11.55 -3.28
C LYS A 7 -10.04 11.12 -3.34
N VAL A 8 -9.18 11.85 -2.64
CA VAL A 8 -7.77 11.43 -2.48
C VAL A 8 -7.78 10.01 -1.93
N CYS A 9 -7.00 9.12 -2.54
CA CYS A 9 -6.95 7.73 -2.12
C CYS A 9 -6.49 7.68 -0.65
N PRO A 10 -7.33 7.20 0.30
CA PRO A 10 -6.97 7.22 1.72
C PRO A 10 -5.83 6.24 2.04
N THR A 11 -5.67 5.19 1.23
CA THR A 11 -4.64 4.16 1.42
C THR A 11 -3.23 4.69 1.15
N CYS A 12 -3.05 5.49 0.09
CA CYS A 12 -1.74 6.06 -0.26
C CYS A 12 -1.69 7.58 -0.05
N ASN A 13 -2.76 8.20 0.47
CA ASN A 13 -2.89 9.66 0.62
C ASN A 13 -2.56 10.45 -0.66
N GLY A 14 -2.86 9.87 -1.83
CA GLY A 14 -2.52 10.47 -3.13
C GLY A 14 -1.12 10.18 -3.65
N ALA A 15 -0.29 9.44 -2.90
CA ALA A 15 1.06 9.05 -3.30
C ALA A 15 1.10 8.07 -4.49
N LYS A 16 -0.02 7.44 -4.86
CA LYS A 16 -0.18 6.48 -5.98
C LYS A 16 0.53 5.14 -5.77
N GLU A 17 1.57 5.11 -4.97
CA GLU A 17 2.34 3.95 -4.55
C GLU A 17 2.31 3.83 -3.02
N ILE A 18 2.50 2.61 -2.53
CA ILE A 18 2.72 2.32 -1.12
C ILE A 18 4.22 2.09 -1.00
N ALA A 19 4.91 3.04 -0.36
CA ALA A 19 6.34 2.94 -0.12
C ALA A 19 6.64 1.65 0.65
N GLY A 20 7.58 0.88 0.10
CA GLY A 20 8.14 -0.26 0.80
C GLY A 20 8.79 0.19 2.10
N SER A 21 8.68 -0.63 3.13
CA SER A 21 9.39 -0.43 4.40
C SER A 21 10.30 -1.61 4.64
N CYS A 22 11.50 -1.33 5.14
CA CYS A 22 12.38 -2.37 5.62
C CYS A 22 12.42 -2.34 7.14
N GLU A 23 11.86 -3.38 7.74
CA GLU A 23 11.83 -3.55 9.19
C GLU A 23 12.84 -4.61 9.60
N CYS A 24 13.83 -4.20 10.39
CA CYS A 24 14.82 -5.08 10.98
C CYS A 24 14.53 -5.21 12.47
N SER A 25 13.70 -6.19 12.85
CA SER A 25 13.30 -6.43 14.23
C SER A 25 13.94 -7.70 14.78
N SER A 26 14.70 -7.59 15.87
CA SER A 26 15.33 -8.73 16.56
C SER A 26 14.32 -9.70 17.20
N GLU A 27 13.06 -9.26 17.36
CA GLU A 27 11.95 -10.05 17.89
C GLU A 27 11.34 -10.99 16.83
N TRP A 28 11.56 -10.70 15.55
CA TRP A 28 11.02 -11.46 14.44
C TRP A 28 12.10 -12.43 14.00
N ARG A 29 11.99 -13.70 14.42
CA ARG A 29 12.88 -14.78 13.94
C ARG A 29 12.82 -14.77 12.41
N GLY A 30 13.92 -14.33 11.78
CA GLY A 30 14.01 -13.83 10.42
C GLY A 30 13.12 -14.54 9.40
N SER A 31 12.54 -13.77 8.49
CA SER A 31 11.84 -14.38 7.37
C SER A 31 12.87 -14.97 6.41
N GLN A 32 12.68 -16.23 6.04
CA GLN A 32 13.57 -16.92 5.14
C GLN A 32 13.36 -16.37 3.71
N VAL A 33 14.26 -15.53 3.24
CA VAL A 33 14.22 -14.99 1.88
C VAL A 33 15.18 -15.83 1.03
N GLY A 34 14.65 -16.92 0.44
CA GLY A 34 15.46 -17.89 -0.28
C GLY A 34 16.20 -18.84 0.66
N GLU A 35 17.53 -18.95 0.51
CA GLU A 35 18.39 -19.83 1.32
C GLU A 35 19.07 -19.10 2.50
N GLU A 36 18.90 -17.77 2.60
CA GLU A 36 19.51 -16.93 3.64
C GLU A 36 18.45 -16.42 4.62
N TRP A 37 18.75 -16.51 5.92
CA TRP A 37 17.93 -15.91 6.96
C TRP A 37 18.26 -14.42 7.02
N GLN A 38 17.33 -13.57 6.64
CA GLN A 38 17.48 -12.13 6.84
C GLN A 38 16.68 -11.67 8.05
N ASP A 39 17.36 -11.02 8.98
CA ASP A 39 16.76 -10.34 10.14
C ASP A 39 15.95 -9.10 9.74
N CYS A 40 16.08 -8.67 8.48
CA CYS A 40 15.39 -7.55 7.87
C CYS A 40 14.32 -8.00 6.88
N GLN A 41 13.07 -7.66 7.15
CA GLN A 41 11.95 -7.82 6.21
C GLN A 41 11.78 -6.52 5.43
N CYS A 42 12.33 -6.49 4.21
CA CYS A 42 12.08 -5.41 3.26
C CYS A 42 10.86 -5.73 2.40
N THR A 43 9.83 -4.90 2.51
CA THR A 43 8.71 -4.89 1.57
C THR A 43 9.07 -3.97 0.40
N PRO A 44 8.87 -4.39 -0.87
CA PRO A 44 9.09 -3.52 -2.02
C PRO A 44 8.00 -2.45 -2.10
N THR A 45 8.32 -1.32 -2.74
CA THR A 45 7.30 -0.34 -3.10
C THR A 45 6.35 -0.96 -4.12
N ILE A 46 5.07 -0.98 -3.80
CA ILE A 46 4.02 -1.52 -4.67
C ILE A 46 3.07 -0.41 -5.12
N PRO A 47 2.49 -0.48 -6.33
CA PRO A 47 1.45 0.45 -6.72
C PRO A 47 0.26 0.31 -5.77
N CYS A 48 -0.33 1.44 -5.38
CA CYS A 48 -1.44 1.43 -4.42
C CYS A 48 -2.61 0.66 -5.05
N PRO A 49 -3.03 -0.49 -4.48
CA PRO A 49 -4.04 -1.35 -5.09
C PRO A 49 -5.42 -0.69 -5.07
N THR A 50 -5.65 0.23 -4.13
CA THR A 50 -6.92 0.94 -3.97
C THR A 50 -7.18 1.93 -5.09
N CYS A 51 -6.15 2.66 -5.55
CA CYS A 51 -6.28 3.62 -6.65
C CYS A 51 -5.58 3.17 -7.94
N ASN A 52 -4.96 1.99 -7.97
CA ASN A 52 -4.20 1.46 -9.10
C ASN A 52 -3.21 2.49 -9.69
N GLY A 53 -2.46 3.20 -8.83
CA GLY A 53 -1.52 4.22 -9.29
C GLY A 53 -2.14 5.56 -9.73
N THR A 54 -3.45 5.76 -9.60
CA THR A 54 -4.09 7.04 -9.98
C THR A 54 -4.01 8.11 -8.88
N GLY A 55 -3.90 7.71 -7.62
CA GLY A 55 -3.83 8.61 -6.45
C GLY A 55 -5.20 9.08 -5.96
N PHE A 56 -6.26 8.72 -6.67
CA PHE A 56 -7.64 9.10 -6.34
C PHE A 56 -8.55 7.88 -6.44
N VAL A 57 -9.53 7.80 -5.54
CA VAL A 57 -10.62 6.84 -5.64
C VAL A 57 -11.88 7.58 -6.08
N LYS A 58 -12.68 6.93 -6.94
CA LYS A 58 -14.05 7.41 -7.17
C LYS A 58 -14.80 7.28 -5.85
N ALA A 59 -15.39 8.38 -5.36
CA ALA A 59 -16.14 8.42 -4.11
C ALA A 59 -17.45 7.59 -4.11
N ASP A 60 -17.60 6.64 -5.04
CA ASP A 60 -18.82 5.88 -5.30
C ASP A 60 -18.59 4.35 -5.20
N ALA A 61 -17.57 3.92 -4.44
CA ALA A 61 -17.30 2.50 -4.19
C ALA A 61 -17.45 2.10 -2.72
N SER A 62 -18.18 2.90 -1.93
CA SER A 62 -18.53 2.58 -0.54
C SER A 62 -20.04 2.44 -0.41
N LEU A 63 -20.58 1.38 -0.99
CA LEU A 63 -21.91 0.86 -0.66
C LEU A 63 -21.79 -0.66 -0.47
N PRO A 64 -21.61 -1.15 0.76
CA PRO A 64 -22.29 -2.38 1.14
C PRO A 64 -23.78 -2.05 1.28
N ALA A 65 -24.61 -2.71 0.47
CA ALA A 65 -26.05 -2.84 0.74
C ALA A 65 -26.27 -3.89 1.84
#